data_AF-A8UXU1-F1
#
_entry.id   AF-A8UXU1-F1
#
_cell.length_a   1.000
_cell.length_b   1.000
_cell.length_c   1.000
_cell.angle_alpha   90.00
_cell.angle_beta   90.00
_cell.angle_gamma   90.00
#
_symmetry.space_group_name_H-M   'P 1'
#
loop_
_entity.id
_entity.type
_entity.pdbx_description
1 polymer ?
#
loop_
_entity_poly.entity_id
_entity_poly.type
_entity_poly.pdbx_seq_one_letter_code
_entity_poly.pdbx_strand_id
1 'polypeptide(L)'
;KVKGKLIEIKTEWKEHPHLYLPIQKHTNRVITLTRFPFPPTIGDAVVTNLKGVEIGVRTADCVPLVLVGDEWVGVVHVGWKGLAAGVVEKTLDRLKPYEELHRLFAFIGPSAKSCCYEVGEEFRRLFPSYLAERNGSLYMDMQRAVMEELRSMGINNFGLIEKCTVCSEDLPSYRRDRTERRLLTSVRIL
;
A
#
# COMPACT_ATOMS: atom_id res chain seq x y z
N LYS A 1 0.57 12.73 11.50
CA LYS A 1 -0.73 13.37 11.18
C LYS A 1 -0.54 14.20 9.92
N VAL A 2 -1.45 14.12 8.96
CA VAL A 2 -1.38 14.87 7.69
C VAL A 2 -2.79 15.35 7.34
N LYS A 3 -2.98 16.65 7.06
CA LYS A 3 -4.28 17.25 6.70
C LYS A 3 -5.47 16.91 7.63
N GLY A 4 -5.24 16.77 8.94
CA GLY A 4 -6.26 16.36 9.91
C GLY A 4 -6.55 14.85 9.94
N LYS A 5 -5.74 14.03 9.25
CA LYS A 5 -5.84 12.57 9.22
C LYS A 5 -4.70 11.97 10.02
N LEU A 6 -4.99 10.86 10.69
CA LEU A 6 -4.00 10.07 11.40
C LEU A 6 -3.61 8.88 10.53
N ILE A 7 -2.31 8.76 10.25
CA ILE A 7 -1.71 7.58 9.59
C ILE A 7 -0.93 6.85 10.67
N GLU A 8 -1.10 5.54 10.76
CA GLU A 8 -0.39 4.70 11.73
C GLU A 8 0.23 3.48 11.05
N ILE A 9 1.38 3.04 11.56
CA ILE A 9 1.99 1.76 11.23
C ILE A 9 2.29 1.05 12.54
N LYS A 10 1.77 -0.17 12.67
CA LYS A 10 1.83 -0.93 13.91
C LYS A 10 2.34 -2.34 13.64
N THR A 11 3.37 -2.77 14.36
CA THR A 11 3.85 -4.16 14.42
C THR A 11 2.99 -5.01 15.35
N GLU A 12 2.41 -4.38 16.36
CA GLU A 12 1.47 -4.96 17.31
C GLU A 12 0.16 -4.19 17.25
N TRP A 13 -0.92 -4.88 16.92
CA TRP A 13 -2.24 -4.29 16.76
C TRP A 13 -3.31 -5.33 17.06
N LYS A 14 -4.51 -4.85 17.39
CA LYS A 14 -5.70 -5.67 17.61
C LYS A 14 -6.83 -5.06 16.81
N GLU A 15 -7.73 -5.91 16.32
CA GLU A 15 -8.98 -5.42 15.75
C GLU A 15 -9.79 -4.67 16.82
N HIS A 16 -10.52 -3.65 16.37
CA HIS A 16 -11.42 -2.89 17.22
C HIS A 16 -12.67 -2.50 16.40
N PRO A 17 -13.78 -2.12 17.04
CA PRO A 17 -15.06 -1.94 16.36
C PRO A 17 -15.09 -0.86 15.27
N HIS A 18 -14.06 -0.02 15.15
CA HIS A 18 -13.98 1.07 14.16
C HIS A 18 -12.91 0.84 13.09
N LEU A 19 -12.26 -0.33 13.07
CA LEU A 19 -11.29 -0.71 12.05
C LEU A 19 -11.95 -1.55 10.96
N TYR A 20 -11.78 -1.14 9.71
CA TYR A 20 -12.12 -1.94 8.54
C TYR A 20 -10.87 -2.50 7.87
N LEU A 21 -10.84 -3.83 7.71
CA LEU A 21 -9.81 -4.55 6.96
C LEU A 21 -10.47 -5.32 5.81
N PRO A 22 -9.99 -5.18 4.57
CA PRO A 22 -10.48 -5.99 3.46
C PRO A 22 -9.89 -7.41 3.48
N ILE A 23 -10.52 -8.32 2.73
CA ILE A 23 -9.97 -9.64 2.44
C ILE A 23 -8.98 -9.50 1.28
N GLN A 24 -7.71 -9.25 1.60
CA GLN A 24 -6.64 -9.05 0.63
C GLN A 24 -6.33 -10.34 -0.15
N LYS A 25 -6.38 -10.28 -1.48
CA LYS A 25 -6.06 -11.42 -2.37
C LYS A 25 -5.11 -11.04 -3.51
N HIS A 26 -4.37 -9.95 -3.36
CA HIS A 26 -3.46 -9.41 -4.40
C HIS A 26 -4.20 -9.09 -5.71
N THR A 27 -5.43 -8.61 -5.58
CA THR A 27 -6.27 -8.11 -6.67
C THR A 27 -6.02 -6.62 -6.90
N ASN A 28 -6.75 -6.04 -7.86
CA ASN A 28 -6.85 -4.58 -8.06
C ASN A 28 -8.23 -4.03 -7.64
N ARG A 29 -8.98 -4.76 -6.80
CA ARG A 29 -10.34 -4.36 -6.40
C ARG A 29 -10.27 -3.28 -5.32
N VAL A 30 -10.96 -2.17 -5.58
CA VAL A 30 -11.07 -1.00 -4.70
C VAL A 30 -12.46 -0.94 -4.09
N ILE A 31 -12.51 -0.99 -2.76
CA ILE A 31 -13.73 -0.85 -1.97
C ILE A 31 -13.93 0.63 -1.63
N THR A 32 -15.10 1.17 -1.98
CA THR A 32 -15.51 2.51 -1.52
C THR A 32 -16.42 2.36 -0.33
N LEU A 33 -15.93 2.77 0.83
CA LEU A 33 -16.61 2.62 2.11
C LEU A 33 -17.30 3.95 2.46
N THR A 34 -18.60 4.05 2.23
CA THR A 34 -19.44 5.23 2.55
C THR A 34 -20.45 4.99 3.66
N ARG A 35 -20.46 3.78 4.22
CA ARG A 35 -21.23 3.41 5.43
C ARG A 35 -20.42 2.45 6.29
N PHE A 36 -20.65 2.48 7.59
CA PHE A 36 -20.01 1.59 8.55
C PHE A 36 -21.00 1.23 9.67
N PRO A 37 -21.11 -0.03 10.12
CA PRO A 37 -20.27 -1.19 9.77
C PRO A 37 -20.49 -1.67 8.32
N PHE A 38 -19.48 -2.35 7.78
CA PHE A 38 -19.51 -2.91 6.43
C PHE A 38 -18.84 -4.30 6.44
N PRO A 39 -19.40 -5.31 5.75
CA PRO A 39 -18.85 -6.65 5.79
C PRO A 39 -17.45 -6.73 5.15
N PRO A 40 -16.55 -7.56 5.69
CA PRO A 40 -15.27 -7.85 5.04
C PRO A 40 -15.50 -8.33 3.60
N THR A 41 -14.88 -7.64 2.65
CA THR A 41 -15.05 -7.89 1.21
C THR A 41 -13.69 -8.09 0.57
N ILE A 42 -13.62 -8.92 -0.49
CA ILE A 42 -12.39 -9.11 -1.25
C ILE A 42 -11.98 -7.79 -1.90
N GLY A 43 -10.82 -7.30 -1.52
CA GLY A 43 -10.25 -6.04 -2.00
C GLY A 43 -8.83 -5.86 -1.50
N ASP A 44 -8.08 -5.08 -2.25
CA ASP A 44 -6.69 -4.73 -1.91
C ASP A 44 -6.52 -3.21 -1.79
N ALA A 45 -7.60 -2.45 -1.95
CA ALA A 45 -7.66 -1.04 -1.63
C ALA A 45 -9.00 -0.70 -0.98
N VAL A 46 -8.99 0.25 -0.06
CA VAL A 46 -10.18 0.83 0.55
C VAL A 46 -10.05 2.34 0.48
N VAL A 47 -11.13 3.03 0.10
CA VAL A 47 -11.23 4.49 0.17
C VAL A 47 -12.48 4.89 0.96
N THR A 48 -12.41 5.98 1.73
CA THR A 48 -13.54 6.47 2.54
C THR A 48 -13.44 7.96 2.82
N ASN A 49 -14.60 8.58 3.08
CA ASN A 49 -14.74 9.91 3.68
C ASN A 49 -15.37 9.85 5.09
N LEU A 50 -15.55 8.66 5.66
CA LEU A 50 -16.16 8.51 6.97
C LEU A 50 -15.20 8.97 8.08
N LYS A 51 -15.67 9.91 8.89
CA LYS A 51 -14.95 10.33 10.11
C LYS A 51 -15.05 9.25 11.18
N GLY A 52 -13.97 9.08 11.95
CA GLY A 52 -13.91 8.11 13.05
C GLY A 52 -13.77 6.64 12.63
N VAL A 53 -13.85 6.33 11.33
CA VAL A 53 -13.61 4.97 10.80
C VAL A 53 -12.15 4.86 10.35
N GLU A 54 -11.43 3.89 10.90
CA GLU A 54 -10.07 3.55 10.51
C GLU A 54 -10.12 2.50 9.41
N ILE A 55 -9.45 2.75 8.28
CA ILE A 55 -9.27 1.74 7.22
C ILE A 55 -7.82 1.29 7.22
N GLY A 56 -7.58 -0.01 7.05
CA GLY A 56 -6.22 -0.55 7.09
C GLY A 56 -5.94 -1.65 6.09
N VAL A 57 -4.66 -1.90 5.85
CA VAL A 57 -4.14 -3.07 5.13
C VAL A 57 -3.05 -3.75 5.93
N ARG A 58 -2.89 -5.05 5.69
CA ARG A 58 -1.91 -5.89 6.36
C ARG A 58 -0.80 -6.26 5.39
N THR A 59 0.45 -6.07 5.78
CA THR A 59 1.59 -6.38 4.92
C THR A 59 2.67 -7.17 5.65
N ALA A 60 3.36 -7.98 4.86
CA ALA A 60 4.71 -8.47 5.14
C ALA A 60 5.36 -8.55 3.75
N ASP A 61 6.24 -7.58 3.44
CA ASP A 61 6.91 -7.37 2.14
C ASP A 61 6.16 -6.61 1.04
N CYS A 62 4.83 -6.71 0.95
CA CYS A 62 4.07 -5.86 0.02
C CYS A 62 4.06 -4.40 0.49
N VAL A 63 3.93 -3.44 -0.44
CA VAL A 63 3.94 -2.01 -0.11
C VAL A 63 2.58 -1.61 0.46
N PRO A 64 2.50 -1.09 1.70
CA PRO A 64 1.33 -0.37 2.14
C PRO A 64 1.43 1.08 1.67
N LEU A 65 0.43 1.52 0.90
CA LEU A 65 0.30 2.88 0.41
C LEU A 65 -0.93 3.53 1.06
N VAL A 66 -0.75 4.73 1.62
CA VAL A 66 -1.85 5.55 2.13
C VAL A 66 -1.99 6.79 1.25
N LEU A 67 -3.21 7.16 0.92
CA LEU A 67 -3.56 8.35 0.14
C LEU A 67 -4.40 9.27 1.03
N VAL A 68 -4.04 10.55 1.10
CA VAL A 68 -4.72 11.54 1.94
C VAL A 68 -5.12 12.73 1.09
N GLY A 69 -6.42 12.86 0.88
CA GLY A 69 -7.08 14.01 0.29
C GLY A 69 -7.60 15.00 1.33
N ASP A 70 -8.40 15.93 0.85
CA ASP A 70 -9.02 16.97 1.65
C ASP A 70 -10.24 16.41 2.41
N GLU A 71 -11.05 15.55 1.80
CA GLU A 71 -12.21 14.88 2.42
C GLU A 71 -12.07 13.35 2.46
N TRP A 72 -11.35 12.77 1.50
CA TRP A 72 -11.21 11.33 1.34
C TRP A 72 -9.82 10.85 1.74
N VAL A 73 -9.78 9.60 2.21
CA VAL A 73 -8.55 8.85 2.44
C VAL A 73 -8.62 7.50 1.73
N GLY A 74 -7.45 6.95 1.42
CA GLY A 74 -7.29 5.62 0.88
C GLY A 74 -6.17 4.85 1.56
N VAL A 75 -6.32 3.53 1.64
CA VAL A 75 -5.25 2.61 2.02
C VAL A 75 -5.20 1.46 1.03
N VAL A 76 -4.00 1.10 0.59
CA VAL A 76 -3.76 0.20 -0.53
C VAL A 76 -2.68 -0.81 -0.16
N HIS A 77 -3.00 -2.08 -0.38
CA HIS A 77 -2.09 -3.21 -0.35
C HIS A 77 -1.53 -3.42 -1.76
N VAL A 78 -0.28 -2.99 -1.96
CA VAL A 78 0.38 -3.06 -3.27
C VAL A 78 1.40 -4.19 -3.28
N GLY A 79 0.91 -5.42 -3.50
CA GLY A 79 1.76 -6.54 -3.89
C GLY A 79 2.02 -6.54 -5.39
N TRP A 80 3.05 -7.26 -5.86
CA TRP A 80 3.46 -7.21 -7.28
C TRP A 80 2.35 -7.59 -8.27
N LYS A 81 1.46 -8.53 -7.92
CA LYS A 81 0.30 -8.87 -8.77
C LYS A 81 -0.73 -7.74 -8.84
N GLY A 82 -1.00 -7.10 -7.71
CA GLY A 82 -1.91 -5.95 -7.63
C GLY A 82 -1.34 -4.76 -8.38
N LEU A 83 -0.04 -4.52 -8.24
CA LEU A 83 0.72 -3.51 -8.97
C LEU A 83 0.64 -3.73 -10.49
N ALA A 84 0.98 -4.93 -10.97
CA ALA A 84 0.87 -5.29 -12.38
C ALA A 84 -0.58 -5.19 -12.91
N ALA A 85 -1.57 -5.33 -12.03
CA ALA A 85 -2.98 -5.20 -12.36
C ALA A 85 -3.53 -3.77 -12.18
N GLY A 86 -2.69 -2.77 -11.84
CA GLY A 86 -3.10 -1.36 -11.72
C GLY A 86 -3.91 -1.05 -10.46
N VAL A 87 -3.59 -1.64 -9.32
CA VAL A 87 -4.32 -1.35 -8.06
C VAL A 87 -4.17 0.11 -7.62
N VAL A 88 -3.00 0.73 -7.85
CA VAL A 88 -2.75 2.14 -7.51
C VAL A 88 -3.56 3.03 -8.46
N GLU A 89 -3.45 2.82 -9.77
CA GLU A 89 -4.26 3.48 -10.80
C GLU A 89 -5.76 3.45 -10.47
N LYS A 90 -6.31 2.26 -10.25
CA LYS A 90 -7.73 2.10 -9.94
C LYS A 90 -8.16 2.78 -8.65
N THR A 91 -7.26 2.87 -7.67
CA THR A 91 -7.54 3.58 -6.42
C THR A 91 -7.61 5.07 -6.66
N LEU A 92 -6.68 5.61 -7.46
CA LEU A 92 -6.66 7.02 -7.83
C LEU A 92 -7.84 7.40 -8.72
N ASP A 93 -8.22 6.56 -9.68
CA ASP A 93 -9.45 6.74 -10.46
C ASP A 93 -10.70 6.80 -9.58
N ARG A 94 -10.72 6.03 -8.49
CA ARG A 94 -11.84 6.08 -7.54
C ARG A 94 -11.88 7.36 -6.72
N LEU A 95 -10.74 7.98 -6.44
CA LEU A 95 -10.64 9.24 -5.70
C LEU A 95 -10.83 10.47 -6.59
N LYS A 96 -10.50 10.38 -7.88
CA LYS A 96 -10.54 11.49 -8.84
C LYS A 96 -11.86 12.29 -8.88
N PRO A 97 -13.06 11.70 -8.69
CA PRO A 97 -14.31 12.47 -8.62
C PRO A 97 -14.45 13.35 -7.38
N TYR A 98 -13.66 13.08 -6.34
CA TYR A 98 -13.78 13.72 -5.02
C TYR A 98 -12.54 14.53 -4.63
N GLU A 99 -11.41 14.27 -5.28
CA GLU A 99 -10.12 14.83 -4.91
C GLU A 99 -9.33 15.23 -6.16
N GLU A 100 -8.61 16.34 -6.05
CA GLU A 100 -7.62 16.73 -7.05
C GLU A 100 -6.35 15.88 -6.84
N LEU A 101 -6.07 14.96 -7.77
CA LEU A 101 -4.97 13.98 -7.60
C LEU A 101 -3.63 14.62 -7.25
N HIS A 102 -3.28 15.73 -7.90
CA HIS A 102 -2.02 16.45 -7.66
C HIS A 102 -1.91 17.08 -6.24
N ARG A 103 -3.02 17.20 -5.52
CA ARG A 103 -3.07 17.67 -4.12
C ARG A 103 -3.10 16.55 -3.10
N LEU A 104 -3.24 15.29 -3.53
CA LEU A 104 -3.15 14.15 -2.64
C LEU A 104 -1.75 14.09 -2.02
N PHE A 105 -1.70 13.81 -0.73
CA PHE A 105 -0.48 13.35 -0.08
C PHE A 105 -0.48 11.83 -0.08
N ALA A 106 0.59 11.22 -0.60
CA ALA A 106 0.79 9.78 -0.48
C ALA A 106 1.79 9.46 0.64
N PHE A 107 1.63 8.30 1.27
CA PHE A 107 2.59 7.77 2.23
C PHE A 107 2.89 6.32 1.91
N ILE A 108 4.18 6.02 1.72
CA ILE A 108 4.67 4.69 1.35
C ILE A 108 5.39 4.08 2.55
N GLY A 109 4.85 2.97 3.06
CA GLY A 109 5.45 2.26 4.18
C GLY A 109 6.56 1.26 3.79
N PRO A 110 7.15 0.59 4.78
CA PRO A 110 8.24 -0.37 4.56
C PRO A 110 7.77 -1.57 3.74
N SER A 111 8.64 -2.05 2.84
CA SER A 111 8.33 -3.18 1.95
C SER A 111 9.60 -3.90 1.48
N ALA A 112 9.46 -4.93 0.65
CA ALA A 112 10.59 -5.55 -0.02
C ALA A 112 11.28 -4.59 -1.00
N LYS A 113 12.60 -4.64 -1.06
CA LYS A 113 13.45 -3.76 -1.89
C LYS A 113 14.48 -4.57 -2.67
N SER A 114 15.09 -3.91 -3.66
CA SER A 114 16.08 -4.50 -4.56
C SER A 114 17.37 -4.96 -3.86
N CYS A 115 17.60 -4.65 -2.58
CA CYS A 115 18.74 -5.16 -1.83
C CYS A 115 18.71 -6.69 -1.65
N CYS A 116 17.53 -7.32 -1.60
CA CYS A 116 17.41 -8.77 -1.35
C CYS A 116 16.14 -9.42 -1.92
N TYR A 117 15.21 -8.67 -2.51
CA TYR A 117 13.97 -9.23 -3.03
C TYR A 117 14.16 -9.82 -4.43
N GLU A 118 14.65 -11.06 -4.46
CA GLU A 118 14.82 -11.81 -5.70
C GLU A 118 13.48 -12.19 -6.34
N VAL A 119 13.37 -12.03 -7.65
CA VAL A 119 12.16 -12.28 -8.44
C VAL A 119 12.48 -13.09 -9.69
N GLY A 120 11.46 -13.71 -10.29
CA GLY A 120 11.60 -14.48 -11.51
C GLY A 120 11.67 -13.62 -12.77
N GLU A 121 12.05 -14.25 -13.88
CA GLU A 121 12.19 -13.64 -15.20
C GLU A 121 10.89 -12.97 -15.71
N GLU A 122 9.72 -13.39 -15.24
CA GLU A 122 8.44 -12.76 -15.59
C GLU A 122 8.40 -11.26 -15.25
N PHE A 123 9.21 -10.82 -14.28
CA PHE A 123 9.30 -9.42 -13.89
C PHE A 123 9.95 -8.55 -14.95
N ARG A 124 10.80 -9.07 -15.86
CA ARG A 124 11.38 -8.26 -16.93
C ARG A 124 10.30 -7.66 -17.83
N ARG A 125 9.25 -8.43 -18.10
CA ARG A 125 8.11 -7.97 -18.91
C ARG A 125 7.19 -7.04 -18.13
N LEU A 126 7.00 -7.31 -16.84
CA LEU A 126 6.04 -6.57 -16.02
C LEU A 126 6.60 -5.24 -15.48
N PHE A 127 7.89 -5.20 -15.16
CA PHE A 127 8.55 -4.12 -14.42
C PHE A 127 9.98 -3.82 -14.91
N PRO A 128 10.19 -3.59 -16.23
CA PRO A 128 11.53 -3.49 -16.81
C PRO A 128 12.41 -2.40 -16.17
N SER A 129 11.81 -1.33 -15.63
CA SER A 129 12.52 -0.17 -15.08
C SER A 129 12.83 -0.26 -13.58
N TYR A 130 12.38 -1.31 -12.89
CA TYR A 130 12.45 -1.42 -11.41
C TYR A 130 13.26 -2.62 -10.93
N LEU A 131 14.00 -3.24 -11.84
CA LEU A 131 14.84 -4.40 -11.58
C LEU A 131 16.31 -4.01 -11.51
N ALA A 132 17.00 -4.58 -10.53
CA ALA A 132 18.45 -4.65 -10.50
C ALA A 132 18.89 -6.08 -10.84
N GLU A 133 19.81 -6.23 -11.78
CA GLU A 133 20.40 -7.52 -12.11
C GLU A 133 21.75 -7.67 -11.41
N ARG A 134 21.94 -8.78 -10.69
CA ARG A 134 23.21 -9.11 -10.02
C ARG A 134 23.45 -10.60 -10.12
N ASN A 135 24.61 -10.99 -10.66
CA ASN A 135 25.02 -12.38 -10.82
C ASN A 135 23.96 -13.26 -11.53
N GLY A 136 23.25 -12.72 -12.52
CA GLY A 136 22.20 -13.42 -13.26
C GLY A 136 20.84 -13.50 -12.54
N SER A 137 20.72 -13.01 -11.31
CA SER A 137 19.45 -12.90 -10.58
C SER A 137 18.84 -11.50 -10.69
N LEU A 138 17.51 -11.45 -10.70
CA LEU A 138 16.72 -10.22 -10.75
C LEU A 138 16.22 -9.83 -9.37
N TYR A 139 16.32 -8.54 -9.04
CA TYR A 139 15.87 -8.01 -7.76
C TYR A 139 14.95 -6.80 -7.93
N MET A 140 13.76 -6.88 -7.35
CA MET A 140 12.71 -5.88 -7.52
C MET A 140 12.70 -4.87 -6.37
N ASP A 141 12.60 -3.58 -6.72
CA ASP A 141 12.32 -2.53 -5.76
C ASP A 141 10.84 -2.12 -5.79
N MET A 142 10.05 -2.64 -4.84
CA MET A 142 8.61 -2.39 -4.81
C MET A 142 8.29 -0.93 -4.44
N GLN A 143 9.08 -0.30 -3.56
CA GLN A 143 8.86 1.11 -3.19
C GLN A 143 9.10 2.02 -4.38
N ARG A 144 10.20 1.79 -5.12
CA ARG A 144 10.50 2.55 -6.33
C ARG A 144 9.41 2.42 -7.38
N ALA A 145 8.91 1.20 -7.61
CA ALA A 145 7.84 1.00 -8.58
C ALA A 145 6.58 1.80 -8.24
N VAL A 146 6.17 1.82 -6.97
CA VAL A 146 5.01 2.61 -6.51
C VAL A 146 5.28 4.12 -6.58
N MET A 147 6.48 4.59 -6.21
CA MET A 147 6.84 6.01 -6.32
C MET A 147 6.73 6.52 -7.76
N GLU A 148 7.25 5.76 -8.72
CA GLU A 148 7.21 6.14 -10.14
C GLU A 148 5.78 6.08 -10.71
N GLU A 149 4.95 5.12 -10.28
CA GLU A 149 3.53 5.08 -10.64
C GLU A 149 2.75 6.28 -10.07
N LEU A 150 3.03 6.71 -8.83
CA LEU A 150 2.43 7.92 -8.27
C LEU A 150 2.84 9.17 -9.06
N ARG A 151 4.14 9.28 -9.39
CA ARG A 151 4.67 10.41 -10.17
C ARG A 151 4.06 10.48 -11.57
N SER A 152 3.91 9.34 -12.25
CA SER A 152 3.31 9.29 -13.59
C SER A 152 1.83 9.72 -13.58
N MET A 153 1.16 9.61 -12.44
CA MET A 153 -0.22 10.08 -12.22
C MET A 153 -0.30 11.50 -11.63
N GLY A 154 0.82 12.22 -11.56
CA GLY A 154 0.89 13.61 -11.10
C GLY A 154 0.96 13.79 -9.58
N ILE A 155 1.15 12.72 -8.81
CA ILE A 155 1.30 12.76 -7.36
C ILE A 155 2.78 12.87 -7.01
N ASN A 156 3.22 14.10 -6.73
CA ASN A 156 4.60 14.41 -6.41
C ASN A 156 4.86 14.63 -4.91
N ASN A 157 3.79 14.74 -4.12
CA ASN A 157 3.88 14.96 -2.67
C ASN A 157 3.69 13.65 -1.91
N PHE A 158 4.79 13.06 -1.45
CA PHE A 158 4.72 11.85 -0.66
C PHE A 158 5.80 11.73 0.42
N GLY A 159 5.44 11.07 1.52
CA GLY A 159 6.36 10.58 2.53
C GLY A 159 6.74 9.12 2.27
N LEU A 160 7.97 8.74 2.62
CA LEU A 160 8.49 7.39 2.46
C LEU A 160 9.17 6.93 3.75
N ILE A 161 8.85 5.73 4.22
CA ILE A 161 9.72 5.00 5.14
C ILE A 161 10.64 4.13 4.29
N GLU A 162 11.86 4.60 4.09
CA GLU A 162 12.86 3.90 3.28
C GLU A 162 13.49 2.73 4.04
N LYS A 163 12.71 1.67 4.27
CA LYS A 163 13.13 0.50 5.04
C LYS A 163 12.70 -0.79 4.35
N CYS A 164 13.64 -1.73 4.21
CA CYS A 164 13.36 -3.04 3.64
C CYS A 164 12.84 -4.01 4.70
N THR A 165 11.62 -4.53 4.56
CA THR A 165 11.06 -5.50 5.52
C THR A 165 11.86 -6.79 5.60
N VAL A 166 12.39 -7.26 4.47
CA VAL A 166 13.15 -8.51 4.39
C VAL A 166 14.47 -8.41 5.18
N CYS A 167 15.20 -7.30 5.04
CA CYS A 167 16.45 -7.06 5.79
C CYS A 167 16.24 -6.67 7.25
N SER A 168 15.04 -6.22 7.63
CA SER A 168 14.78 -5.66 8.96
C SER A 168 14.23 -6.74 9.90
N GLU A 169 14.98 -7.13 10.91
CA GLU A 169 14.58 -8.16 11.89
C GLU A 169 13.39 -7.71 12.75
N ASP A 170 13.22 -6.41 12.97
CA ASP A 170 12.13 -5.83 13.75
C ASP A 170 10.79 -5.77 12.99
N LEU A 171 10.80 -6.04 11.68
CA LEU A 171 9.61 -6.01 10.84
C LEU A 171 9.21 -7.41 10.36
N PRO A 172 7.92 -7.73 10.29
CA PRO A 172 7.44 -8.95 9.65
C PRO A 172 7.85 -9.04 8.18
N SER A 173 8.39 -10.19 7.76
CA SER A 173 8.73 -10.48 6.36
C SER A 173 8.39 -11.92 6.00
N TYR A 174 7.43 -12.08 5.08
CA TYR A 174 7.06 -13.40 4.59
C TYR A 174 8.21 -14.05 3.79
N ARG A 175 8.98 -13.25 3.05
CA ARG A 175 10.12 -13.72 2.26
C ARG A 175 11.24 -14.26 3.13
N ARG A 176 11.53 -13.62 4.28
CA ARG A 176 12.62 -14.04 5.17
C ARG A 176 12.30 -15.33 5.91
N ASP A 177 11.13 -15.42 6.53
CA ASP A 177 10.86 -16.45 7.55
C ASP A 177 9.44 -17.06 7.45
N ARG A 178 8.69 -16.75 6.38
CA ARG A 178 7.30 -17.20 6.18
C ARG A 178 6.36 -16.83 7.34
N THR A 179 6.69 -15.79 8.12
CA THR A 179 5.87 -15.38 9.26
C THR A 179 4.40 -15.13 8.90
N GLU A 180 3.51 -15.40 9.84
CA GLU A 180 2.11 -15.00 9.80
C GLU A 180 1.87 -13.59 10.38
N ARG A 181 2.87 -13.00 11.06
CA ARG A 181 2.80 -11.62 11.57
C ARG A 181 2.65 -10.64 10.42
N ARG A 182 1.89 -9.58 10.64
CA ARG A 182 1.66 -8.52 9.64
C ARG A 182 1.79 -7.15 10.27
N LEU A 183 2.44 -6.24 9.56
CA LEU A 183 2.29 -4.82 9.82
C LEU A 183 0.85 -4.41 9.49
N LEU A 184 0.22 -3.66 10.38
CA LEU A 184 -0.97 -2.89 10.03
C LEU A 184 -0.51 -1.50 9.62
N THR A 185 -0.85 -1.10 8.41
CA THR A 185 -0.82 0.32 8.01
C THR A 185 -2.25 0.79 7.86
N SER A 186 -2.60 1.88 8.53
CA SER A 186 -3.96 2.37 8.57
C SER A 186 -4.04 3.89 8.51
N VAL A 187 -5.22 4.38 8.15
CA VAL A 187 -5.55 5.80 8.12
C VAL A 187 -6.96 6.06 8.65
N ARG A 188 -7.13 7.15 9.39
CA ARG A 188 -8.42 7.61 9.92
C ARG A 188 -8.56 9.12 9.76
N ILE A 189 -9.76 9.56 9.39
CA ILE A 189 -10.15 10.97 9.44
C ILE A 189 -10.58 11.29 10.88
N LEU A 190 -9.92 12.29 11.49
CA LEU A 190 -10.17 12.71 12.88
C LEU A 190 -11.46 13.52 13.02
#